data_AF-A0A662DPH8-F1
#
_entry.id   AF-A0A662DPH8-F1
#
_cell.length_a   1.000
_cell.length_b   1.000
_cell.length_c   1.000
_cell.angle_alpha   90.00
_cell.angle_beta   90.00
_cell.angle_gamma   90.00
#
_symmetry.space_group_name_H-M   'P 1'
#
loop_
_entity.id
_entity.type
_entity.pdbx_description
1 polymer ?
#
loop_
_entity_poly.entity_id
_entity_poly.type
_entity_poly.pdbx_seq_one_letter_code
_entity_poly.pdbx_strand_id
1 'polypeptide(L)'
;MEGRPSTSNGWPRTKTPGKRPCRRALSTSERMQWFPHQRRMPDRSSRSTDSTHTVLRIASQRQARAASSPGSWVKQWPSATSKRERATASSSSRTSTTQPSGAERSSGEPAALQGVAGSPAMPANRVRRFAPTASSGGAGRTMPDGTDEVEDEMEFALQTSGLYEDVLEAARFSEERGLSAIALPDHYLMSLDEEKAKVTPASDALIQLAGLARDTTDIDLVVLVSPITFRHPAVLVKTAITIDRMSGGRFTLGIGTGWMDREHEVFGFGYPPMPERFDLLEEALAYVTAALSDEPSGYSGEHFTLEAFPISPRPTGTVKILIGGGGSSKTPRLAGTYADEFNVFARDGLPDRIERAREAAASVGRNPDDLMLSSIGPVVGGATESDVEHRLGVFAEKSGATRDRYAEGLQRQGSPVGTYDQLRERFAELEGLGITRFYIQGGYDAGYTPELLDALGS
;
A
#
# COMPACT_ATOMS: atom_id res chain seq x y z
N MET A 1 27.16 -57.08 -26.90
CA MET A 1 26.51 -56.68 -25.62
C MET A 1 27.61 -56.35 -24.65
N GLU A 2 27.38 -55.40 -23.72
CA GLU A 2 28.37 -54.91 -22.73
C GLU A 2 29.60 -54.21 -23.37
N GLY A 3 30.31 -53.26 -22.75
CA GLY A 3 30.14 -52.54 -21.48
C GLY A 3 31.03 -51.27 -21.45
N ARG A 4 30.75 -50.33 -20.52
CA ARG A 4 31.56 -49.11 -20.22
C ARG A 4 32.84 -49.45 -19.39
N PRO A 5 33.71 -48.52 -18.91
CA PRO A 5 33.93 -47.07 -19.20
C PRO A 5 35.43 -46.66 -19.38
N SER A 6 35.68 -45.34 -19.46
CA SER A 6 36.69 -44.55 -18.68
C SER A 6 37.73 -43.74 -19.49
N THR A 7 38.14 -42.61 -18.89
CA THR A 7 38.96 -41.54 -19.49
C THR A 7 40.16 -41.20 -18.59
N SER A 8 41.34 -40.96 -19.17
CA SER A 8 42.51 -40.44 -18.45
C SER A 8 43.47 -39.64 -19.36
N ASN A 9 44.45 -38.98 -18.73
CA ASN A 9 45.58 -38.21 -19.31
C ASN A 9 45.22 -36.79 -19.81
N GLY A 10 46.08 -35.76 -19.69
CA GLY A 10 47.38 -35.66 -19.03
C GLY A 10 48.10 -34.33 -19.41
N TRP A 11 48.74 -33.63 -18.45
CA TRP A 11 49.47 -32.36 -18.68
C TRP A 11 50.89 -32.58 -19.24
N PRO A 12 51.52 -31.55 -19.86
CA PRO A 12 52.72 -30.98 -19.22
C PRO A 12 52.91 -29.44 -19.36
N ARG A 13 53.84 -28.89 -18.55
CA ARG A 13 54.36 -27.49 -18.58
C ARG A 13 55.80 -27.45 -19.13
N THR A 14 56.22 -26.35 -19.76
CA THR A 14 57.57 -25.70 -19.64
C THR A 14 57.61 -24.33 -20.37
N LYS A 15 57.91 -23.22 -19.69
CA LYS A 15 59.19 -22.46 -19.55
C LYS A 15 59.46 -21.35 -20.60
N THR A 16 59.67 -20.12 -20.11
CA THR A 16 60.22 -18.92 -20.80
C THR A 16 61.76 -18.90 -20.78
N PRO A 17 62.47 -18.13 -21.64
CA PRO A 17 62.90 -16.76 -21.25
C PRO A 17 63.19 -15.72 -22.38
N GLY A 18 63.11 -14.41 -22.05
CA GLY A 18 64.27 -13.49 -22.26
C GLY A 18 64.31 -12.40 -23.37
N LYS A 19 64.13 -11.14 -22.93
CA LYS A 19 64.87 -9.88 -23.31
C LYS A 19 64.51 -9.04 -24.58
N ARG A 20 64.49 -7.72 -24.35
CA ARG A 20 64.39 -6.51 -25.25
C ARG A 20 65.80 -6.04 -25.71
N PRO A 21 66.05 -5.09 -26.68
CA PRO A 21 65.45 -3.73 -26.90
C PRO A 21 65.32 -3.31 -28.42
N CYS A 22 65.22 -2.06 -28.93
CA CYS A 22 65.29 -0.67 -28.39
C CYS A 22 64.64 0.46 -29.27
N ARG A 23 64.01 1.45 -28.62
CA ARG A 23 63.84 2.92 -28.91
C ARG A 23 63.87 3.54 -30.36
N ARG A 24 62.82 4.35 -30.68
CA ARG A 24 62.77 5.83 -30.97
C ARG A 24 61.28 6.23 -31.26
N ALA A 25 60.64 7.20 -30.57
CA ALA A 25 60.63 8.68 -30.74
C ALA A 25 60.05 9.13 -32.11
N LEU A 26 59.03 9.99 -32.28
CA LEU A 26 58.59 11.26 -31.64
C LEU A 26 57.03 11.45 -31.71
N SER A 27 56.33 12.06 -30.74
CA SER A 27 55.69 13.42 -30.70
C SER A 27 54.98 13.90 -32.00
N THR A 28 53.79 14.54 -32.02
CA THR A 28 53.27 15.64 -31.17
C THR A 28 51.72 15.73 -31.13
N SER A 29 51.19 15.98 -29.91
CA SER A 29 50.09 16.90 -29.53
C SER A 29 48.90 17.23 -30.47
N GLU A 30 47.69 16.84 -30.02
CA GLU A 30 46.48 17.69 -30.05
C GLU A 30 45.45 17.18 -29.02
N ARG A 31 45.17 17.96 -27.97
CA ARG A 31 43.99 17.77 -27.10
C ARG A 31 43.67 19.08 -26.38
N MET A 32 42.57 19.70 -26.78
CA MET A 32 42.19 21.05 -26.38
C MET A 32 41.44 21.05 -25.04
N GLN A 33 41.61 22.12 -24.26
CA GLN A 33 41.11 22.24 -22.88
C GLN A 33 39.63 22.66 -22.84
N TRP A 34 38.90 22.21 -21.82
CA TRP A 34 37.62 22.80 -21.41
C TRP A 34 37.69 23.26 -19.95
N PHE A 35 37.19 24.46 -19.68
CA PHE A 35 37.24 25.14 -18.38
C PHE A 35 36.00 24.82 -17.52
N PRO A 36 36.13 24.78 -16.18
CA PRO A 36 34.97 24.80 -15.28
C PRO A 36 34.53 26.25 -14.97
N HIS A 37 33.24 26.54 -15.14
CA HIS A 37 32.66 27.82 -14.72
C HIS A 37 32.28 27.81 -13.23
N GLN A 38 33.09 28.47 -12.40
CA GLN A 38 32.66 28.92 -11.07
C GLN A 38 31.89 30.25 -11.18
N ARG A 39 30.68 30.34 -10.63
CA ARG A 39 29.98 31.63 -10.46
C ARG A 39 30.34 32.23 -9.11
N ARG A 40 30.79 33.49 -9.11
CA ARG A 40 31.07 34.28 -7.91
C ARG A 40 29.78 34.93 -7.38
N MET A 41 29.59 34.89 -6.07
CA MET A 41 28.71 35.84 -5.36
C MET A 41 29.40 37.22 -5.30
N PRO A 42 28.66 38.35 -5.33
CA PRO A 42 29.20 39.67 -5.10
C PRO A 42 29.27 40.02 -3.60
N ASP A 43 30.40 40.57 -3.18
CA ASP A 43 30.61 41.21 -1.88
C ASP A 43 29.88 42.57 -1.79
N ARG A 44 29.29 42.88 -0.64
CA ARG A 44 28.94 44.24 -0.19
C ARG A 44 29.20 44.36 1.30
N SER A 45 30.11 45.26 1.67
CA SER A 45 30.50 45.55 3.05
C SER A 45 30.24 47.02 3.47
N SER A 46 30.08 47.22 4.78
CA SER A 46 29.79 48.49 5.51
C SER A 46 28.36 49.05 5.35
N ARG A 47 27.59 49.31 6.42
CA ARG A 47 27.92 50.03 7.67
C ARG A 47 27.25 49.47 8.94
N SER A 48 27.70 49.99 10.09
CA SER A 48 27.41 49.61 11.48
C SER A 48 26.08 50.14 12.05
N THR A 49 25.52 49.45 13.05
CA THR A 49 25.53 49.88 14.49
C THR A 49 25.00 48.77 15.43
N ASP A 50 25.28 48.90 16.72
CA ASP A 50 24.93 47.98 17.82
C ASP A 50 23.45 47.56 17.92
N SER A 51 23.19 46.31 18.31
CA SER A 51 22.52 46.04 19.60
C SER A 51 22.85 44.64 20.14
N THR A 52 23.17 44.56 21.43
CA THR A 52 23.30 43.30 22.20
C THR A 52 21.96 42.59 22.41
N HIS A 53 21.93 41.24 22.44
CA HIS A 53 21.27 40.51 23.55
C HIS A 53 21.59 38.98 23.61
N THR A 54 22.11 38.59 24.78
CA THR A 54 21.86 37.33 25.52
C THR A 54 21.90 35.97 24.79
N VAL A 55 23.04 35.27 24.88
CA VAL A 55 23.10 33.80 24.80
C VAL A 55 22.97 33.20 26.21
N LEU A 56 21.96 32.36 26.44
CA LEU A 56 21.83 31.63 27.71
C LEU A 56 22.78 30.44 27.78
N ARG A 57 23.56 30.41 28.86
CA ARG A 57 24.61 29.44 29.14
C ARG A 57 24.04 28.28 29.97
N ILE A 58 23.95 27.08 29.38
CA ILE A 58 23.54 25.87 30.12
C ILE A 58 24.62 25.53 31.16
N ALA A 59 24.28 25.67 32.44
CA ALA A 59 25.17 25.32 33.54
C ALA A 59 25.00 23.84 33.92
N SER A 60 26.11 23.10 33.98
CA SER A 60 26.14 21.73 34.47
C SER A 60 25.92 21.69 35.99
N GLN A 61 24.89 20.98 36.46
CA GLN A 61 24.83 20.52 37.85
C GLN A 61 24.88 18.99 37.92
N ARG A 62 25.94 18.48 38.55
CA ARG A 62 25.98 17.12 39.07
C ARG A 62 25.28 17.08 40.42
N GLN A 63 24.29 16.21 40.59
CA GLN A 63 23.94 15.67 41.91
C GLN A 63 23.80 14.13 41.85
N ALA A 64 23.84 13.52 43.03
CA ALA A 64 24.35 12.18 43.22
C ALA A 64 23.34 11.04 43.00
N ARG A 65 23.88 9.82 42.93
CA ARG A 65 23.17 8.57 42.71
C ARG A 65 22.16 8.26 43.84
N ALA A 66 20.96 7.87 43.45
CA ALA A 66 20.17 6.86 44.16
C ALA A 66 19.83 5.75 43.15
N ALA A 67 20.04 4.49 43.52
CA ALA A 67 19.81 3.37 42.61
C ALA A 67 18.40 2.81 42.79
N SER A 68 17.61 2.84 41.71
CA SER A 68 16.34 2.12 41.60
C SER A 68 16.29 1.47 40.22
N SER A 69 16.03 0.17 40.18
CA SER A 69 16.15 -0.69 38.99
C SER A 69 15.29 -0.20 37.81
N PRO A 70 15.76 -0.33 36.55
CA PRO A 70 14.94 0.00 35.39
C PRO A 70 13.73 -0.94 35.28
N GLY A 71 12.52 -0.40 35.42
CA GLY A 71 11.31 -1.09 35.00
C GLY A 71 11.27 -1.24 33.48
N SER A 72 11.00 -2.45 32.99
CA SER A 72 11.01 -2.78 31.57
C SER A 72 9.83 -2.16 30.80
N TRP A 73 10.05 -1.03 30.14
CA TRP A 73 9.12 -0.46 29.17
C TRP A 73 9.34 -1.01 27.77
N VAL A 74 9.12 -2.33 27.61
CA VAL A 74 8.93 -2.96 26.30
C VAL A 74 7.81 -4.01 26.42
N LYS A 75 6.62 -3.66 25.93
CA LYS A 75 5.60 -4.61 25.49
C LYS A 75 5.25 -4.28 24.03
N GLN A 76 6.12 -4.73 23.13
CA GLN A 76 5.73 -4.96 21.74
C GLN A 76 4.90 -6.25 21.67
N TRP A 77 4.01 -6.34 20.68
CA TRP A 77 3.08 -7.43 20.31
C TRP A 77 3.02 -8.69 21.21
N PRO A 78 1.83 -9.08 21.73
CA PRO A 78 1.65 -10.39 22.34
C PRO A 78 1.76 -11.50 21.27
N SER A 79 2.83 -12.30 21.34
CA SER A 79 2.97 -13.49 20.50
C SER A 79 2.11 -14.64 21.03
N ALA A 80 1.02 -14.94 20.31
CA ALA A 80 0.11 -16.02 20.67
C ALA A 80 0.77 -17.40 20.50
N THR A 81 1.22 -18.01 21.60
CA THR A 81 1.73 -19.39 21.62
C THR A 81 0.87 -20.28 22.52
N SER A 82 -0.27 -20.73 22.00
CA SER A 82 -1.15 -21.69 22.68
C SER A 82 -0.54 -23.11 22.66
N LYS A 83 0.21 -23.46 23.72
CA LYS A 83 0.61 -24.85 23.95
C LYS A 83 -0.61 -25.70 24.30
N ARG A 84 -1.04 -26.54 23.35
CA ARG A 84 -1.93 -27.69 23.63
C ARG A 84 -1.15 -28.76 24.41
N GLU A 85 -1.27 -28.75 25.73
CA GLU A 85 -0.88 -29.92 26.52
C GLU A 85 -1.97 -30.99 26.47
N ARG A 86 -1.59 -32.17 26.00
CA ARG A 86 -2.47 -33.32 25.80
C ARG A 86 -2.28 -34.29 26.96
N ALA A 87 -3.02 -34.09 28.04
CA ALA A 87 -2.99 -34.99 29.20
C ALA A 87 -3.70 -36.32 28.88
N THR A 88 -2.93 -37.40 28.74
CA THR A 88 -3.43 -38.78 28.71
C THR A 88 -3.47 -39.34 30.13
N ALA A 89 -4.64 -39.80 30.57
CA ALA A 89 -4.76 -40.64 31.78
C ALA A 89 -5.83 -41.71 31.57
N SER A 90 -5.45 -42.96 31.82
CA SER A 90 -6.28 -44.16 31.60
C SER A 90 -6.95 -44.64 32.89
N SER A 91 -8.24 -45.02 32.76
CA SER A 91 -8.95 -46.08 33.49
C SER A 91 -8.54 -46.42 34.94
N SER A 92 -9.47 -46.22 35.87
CA SER A 92 -9.72 -47.11 37.02
C SER A 92 -11.21 -47.03 37.40
N SER A 93 -11.77 -48.08 38.00
CA SER A 93 -13.24 -48.28 38.12
C SER A 93 -13.69 -48.66 39.52
N ARG A 94 -14.98 -48.42 39.84
CA ARG A 94 -15.74 -48.89 41.05
C ARG A 94 -15.32 -48.21 42.37
N THR A 95 -16.09 -48.05 43.46
CA THR A 95 -17.52 -48.21 43.88
C THR A 95 -17.63 -47.58 45.31
N SER A 96 -18.75 -47.21 45.94
CA SER A 96 -20.20 -47.09 45.61
C SER A 96 -20.94 -46.48 46.83
N THR A 97 -22.18 -45.96 46.65
CA THR A 97 -23.16 -45.66 47.74
C THR A 97 -22.73 -44.47 48.66
N THR A 98 -23.56 -43.62 49.29
CA THR A 98 -24.95 -43.74 49.79
C THR A 98 -25.56 -42.32 50.00
N GLN A 99 -26.87 -42.15 49.82
CA GLN A 99 -27.65 -41.03 50.39
C GLN A 99 -28.41 -41.50 51.65
N PRO A 100 -28.75 -40.62 52.60
CA PRO A 100 -30.15 -40.17 52.64
C PRO A 100 -30.39 -38.71 53.08
N SER A 101 -31.64 -38.32 52.84
CA SER A 101 -32.40 -37.09 53.16
C SER A 101 -32.35 -36.54 54.60
N GLY A 102 -32.60 -35.22 54.71
CA GLY A 102 -33.16 -34.55 55.89
C GLY A 102 -33.73 -33.18 55.49
N ALA A 103 -34.92 -32.80 55.99
CA ALA A 103 -35.65 -31.59 55.55
C ALA A 103 -36.41 -30.91 56.70
N GLU A 104 -36.51 -29.56 56.67
CA GLU A 104 -37.54 -28.68 57.29
C GLU A 104 -37.17 -27.21 56.92
N ARG A 105 -37.96 -26.45 56.14
CA ARG A 105 -39.14 -25.62 56.50
C ARG A 105 -38.86 -24.67 57.68
N SER A 106 -38.82 -23.34 57.53
CA SER A 106 -39.92 -22.40 57.18
C SER A 106 -39.33 -20.96 57.22
N SER A 107 -39.92 -19.84 56.78
CA SER A 107 -41.11 -19.49 55.95
C SER A 107 -40.99 -17.99 55.58
N GLY A 108 -41.43 -17.56 54.40
CA GLY A 108 -41.47 -16.12 54.05
C GLY A 108 -41.61 -15.84 52.54
N GLU A 109 -42.83 -15.70 52.08
CA GLU A 109 -43.26 -15.34 50.70
C GLU A 109 -44.54 -14.49 50.80
N PRO A 110 -45.07 -13.83 49.73
CA PRO A 110 -44.68 -13.94 48.31
C PRO A 110 -44.52 -12.60 47.55
N ALA A 111 -43.97 -12.68 46.32
CA ALA A 111 -44.34 -11.79 45.21
C ALA A 111 -44.27 -12.57 43.87
N ALA A 112 -45.39 -12.57 43.14
CA ALA A 112 -45.73 -13.53 42.09
C ALA A 112 -44.77 -13.68 40.88
N LEU A 113 -44.72 -14.91 40.35
CA LEU A 113 -44.14 -15.28 39.05
C LEU A 113 -45.23 -15.63 38.02
N GLN A 114 -45.06 -15.15 36.79
CA GLN A 114 -45.49 -15.70 35.48
C GLN A 114 -45.07 -14.65 34.43
N GLY A 115 -44.40 -14.94 33.31
CA GLY A 115 -43.83 -16.16 32.73
C GLY A 115 -43.38 -15.88 31.28
N VAL A 116 -42.99 -16.92 30.53
CA VAL A 116 -42.62 -16.92 29.09
C VAL A 116 -41.16 -16.57 28.76
N ALA A 117 -40.57 -17.37 27.87
CA ALA A 117 -39.19 -17.30 27.40
C ALA A 117 -39.06 -16.55 26.06
N GLY A 118 -37.90 -15.96 25.80
CA GLY A 118 -37.53 -15.38 24.51
C GLY A 118 -36.20 -14.63 24.57
N SER A 119 -35.26 -14.97 23.69
CA SER A 119 -33.97 -14.26 23.56
C SER A 119 -34.18 -12.83 23.05
N PRO A 120 -33.46 -11.82 23.57
CA PRO A 120 -33.56 -10.46 23.05
C PRO A 120 -32.80 -10.31 21.73
N ALA A 121 -33.52 -9.98 20.66
CA ALA A 121 -32.95 -9.43 19.44
C ALA A 121 -32.62 -7.95 19.63
N MET A 122 -31.63 -7.44 18.89
CA MET A 122 -31.26 -6.02 18.87
C MET A 122 -32.41 -5.15 18.33
N PRO A 123 -32.68 -3.96 18.89
CA PRO A 123 -33.77 -3.11 18.44
C PRO A 123 -33.42 -2.40 17.11
N ALA A 124 -34.28 -2.57 16.10
CA ALA A 124 -34.20 -1.79 14.87
C ALA A 124 -34.56 -0.33 15.13
N ASN A 125 -33.60 0.58 14.92
CA ASN A 125 -33.80 2.01 15.20
C ASN A 125 -34.40 2.75 14.00
N ARG A 126 -35.45 3.54 14.25
CA ARG A 126 -36.34 4.08 13.21
C ARG A 126 -35.85 5.45 12.72
N VAL A 127 -34.97 5.46 11.71
CA VAL A 127 -34.43 6.70 11.12
C VAL A 127 -35.58 7.57 10.56
N ARG A 128 -35.71 8.79 11.10
CA ARG A 128 -36.58 9.82 10.52
C ARG A 128 -35.83 10.50 9.37
N ARG A 129 -36.42 10.51 8.17
CA ARG A 129 -35.93 11.33 7.05
C ARG A 129 -36.01 12.81 7.44
N PHE A 130 -34.89 13.51 7.41
CA PHE A 130 -34.82 14.96 7.30
C PHE A 130 -34.24 15.31 5.93
N ALA A 131 -34.90 16.22 5.20
CA ALA A 131 -34.35 16.78 3.97
C ALA A 131 -33.31 17.85 4.31
N PRO A 132 -32.17 17.93 3.58
CA PRO A 132 -31.16 18.93 3.85
C PRO A 132 -31.62 20.32 3.39
N THR A 133 -31.50 21.31 4.28
CA THR A 133 -31.62 22.72 3.92
C THR A 133 -30.32 23.24 3.34
N ALA A 134 -30.36 23.85 2.16
CA ALA A 134 -29.18 24.40 1.50
C ALA A 134 -28.53 25.56 2.29
N SER A 135 -27.20 25.59 2.32
CA SER A 135 -26.41 26.79 2.60
C SER A 135 -25.40 27.02 1.47
N SER A 136 -25.33 28.26 1.00
CA SER A 136 -24.66 28.68 -0.23
C SER A 136 -23.18 29.04 -0.03
N GLY A 137 -22.30 28.71 -1.00
CA GLY A 137 -20.98 29.35 -1.07
C GLY A 137 -19.87 28.60 -1.81
N GLY A 138 -20.04 28.29 -3.11
CA GLY A 138 -18.97 27.74 -3.96
C GLY A 138 -19.31 27.95 -5.44
N ALA A 139 -18.32 28.30 -6.27
CA ALA A 139 -18.56 28.65 -7.67
C ALA A 139 -19.04 27.44 -8.49
N GLY A 140 -20.13 27.60 -9.23
CA GLY A 140 -20.80 26.49 -9.91
C GLY A 140 -20.08 26.03 -11.17
N ARG A 141 -19.83 24.72 -11.29
CA ARG A 141 -19.85 24.05 -12.59
C ARG A 141 -21.29 24.10 -13.13
N THR A 142 -21.48 24.63 -14.33
CA THR A 142 -22.72 24.44 -15.08
C THR A 142 -22.83 22.97 -15.48
N MET A 143 -23.83 22.26 -14.96
CA MET A 143 -24.18 20.93 -15.44
C MET A 143 -24.68 21.04 -16.89
N PRO A 144 -24.20 20.19 -17.82
CA PRO A 144 -24.85 20.05 -19.12
C PRO A 144 -26.27 19.52 -18.95
N ASP A 145 -27.19 20.09 -19.72
CA ASP A 145 -28.49 19.49 -20.03
C ASP A 145 -28.31 18.64 -21.30
N GLY A 146 -28.49 17.33 -21.20
CA GLY A 146 -28.27 16.41 -22.31
C GLY A 146 -28.18 14.96 -21.85
N THR A 147 -28.89 14.07 -22.56
CA THR A 147 -28.85 12.62 -22.36
C THR A 147 -27.66 12.00 -23.10
N ASP A 148 -26.45 12.44 -22.75
CA ASP A 148 -25.25 11.74 -23.15
C ASP A 148 -25.00 10.65 -22.10
N GLU A 149 -25.24 9.40 -22.49
CA GLU A 149 -24.68 8.25 -21.77
C GLU A 149 -23.17 8.37 -21.91
N VAL A 150 -22.51 8.90 -20.87
CA VAL A 150 -21.07 8.80 -20.72
C VAL A 150 -20.80 7.31 -20.52
N GLU A 151 -20.42 6.63 -21.60
CA GLU A 151 -19.67 5.39 -21.49
C GLU A 151 -18.42 5.75 -20.66
N ASP A 152 -18.30 5.19 -19.45
CA ASP A 152 -17.19 5.48 -18.53
C ASP A 152 -15.89 4.94 -19.15
N GLU A 153 -15.24 5.75 -19.99
CA GLU A 153 -13.93 5.49 -20.58
C GLU A 153 -12.90 5.21 -19.46
N MET A 154 -12.02 4.22 -19.67
CA MET A 154 -11.00 3.81 -18.71
C MET A 154 -10.17 4.99 -18.20
N GLU A 155 -10.29 5.29 -16.90
CA GLU A 155 -9.41 6.23 -16.24
C GLU A 155 -7.99 5.64 -16.13
N PHE A 156 -7.00 6.28 -16.75
CA PHE A 156 -5.60 5.93 -16.51
C PHE A 156 -5.04 6.68 -15.30
N ALA A 157 -4.23 5.96 -14.52
CA ALA A 157 -3.48 6.46 -13.38
C ALA A 157 -2.05 5.91 -13.43
N LEU A 158 -1.09 6.57 -12.78
CA LEU A 158 0.28 6.05 -12.69
C LEU A 158 0.55 5.47 -11.30
N GLN A 159 1.27 4.34 -11.23
CA GLN A 159 1.99 3.93 -10.03
C GLN A 159 3.50 4.02 -10.24
N THR A 160 4.16 4.84 -9.41
CA THR A 160 5.60 5.11 -9.47
C THR A 160 6.25 5.02 -8.09
N SER A 161 7.58 4.98 -8.05
CA SER A 161 8.40 5.00 -6.84
C SER A 161 9.77 5.59 -7.18
N GLY A 162 10.35 6.39 -6.29
CA GLY A 162 11.65 7.02 -6.50
C GLY A 162 12.04 7.94 -5.35
N LEU A 163 12.90 8.91 -5.65
CA LEU A 163 13.08 10.09 -4.83
C LEU A 163 11.86 11.02 -4.97
N TYR A 164 11.77 12.03 -4.10
CA TYR A 164 10.64 12.95 -4.09
C TYR A 164 10.50 13.71 -5.41
N GLU A 165 11.63 14.04 -6.03
CA GLU A 165 11.74 14.74 -7.30
C GLU A 165 11.15 13.90 -8.45
N ASP A 166 11.47 12.60 -8.49
CA ASP A 166 10.98 11.67 -9.52
C ASP A 166 9.45 11.49 -9.43
N VAL A 167 8.92 11.35 -8.21
CA VAL A 167 7.47 11.17 -8.00
C VAL A 167 6.70 12.48 -8.19
N LEU A 168 7.32 13.64 -7.95
CA LEU A 168 6.74 14.95 -8.23
C LEU A 168 6.70 15.25 -9.72
N GLU A 169 7.73 14.87 -10.49
CA GLU A 169 7.70 14.95 -11.96
C GLU A 169 6.55 14.10 -12.53
N ALA A 170 6.45 12.84 -12.08
CA ALA A 170 5.36 11.94 -12.47
C ALA A 170 3.97 12.47 -12.07
N ALA A 171 3.82 13.06 -10.87
CA ALA A 171 2.56 13.64 -10.40
C ALA A 171 2.13 14.83 -11.25
N ARG A 172 3.06 15.74 -11.59
CA ARG A 172 2.77 16.90 -12.45
C ARG A 172 2.47 16.51 -13.88
N PHE A 173 3.22 15.56 -14.45
CA PHE A 173 2.88 14.98 -15.75
C PHE A 173 1.46 14.41 -15.76
N SER A 174 1.09 13.69 -14.69
CA SER A 174 -0.25 13.13 -14.53
C SER A 174 -1.33 14.21 -14.46
N GLU A 175 -1.11 15.30 -13.71
CA GLU A 175 -2.00 16.48 -13.68
C GLU A 175 -2.13 17.15 -15.05
N GLU A 176 -1.00 17.43 -15.71
CA GLU A 176 -0.95 18.12 -17.01
C GLU A 176 -1.60 17.30 -18.14
N ARG A 177 -1.57 15.96 -18.03
CA ARG A 177 -2.23 15.03 -18.96
C ARG A 177 -3.65 14.64 -18.57
N GLY A 178 -4.16 15.08 -17.41
CA GLY A 178 -5.52 14.76 -16.94
C GLY A 178 -5.72 13.33 -16.43
N LEU A 179 -4.65 12.64 -16.03
CA LEU A 179 -4.74 11.31 -15.43
C LEU A 179 -5.42 11.38 -14.06
N SER A 180 -6.23 10.37 -13.74
CA SER A 180 -7.12 10.40 -12.58
C SER A 180 -6.39 10.40 -11.23
N ALA A 181 -5.25 9.69 -11.13
CA ALA A 181 -4.53 9.53 -9.88
C ALA A 181 -3.01 9.29 -10.06
N ILE A 182 -2.25 9.67 -9.03
CA ILE A 182 -0.87 9.27 -8.83
C ILE A 182 -0.78 8.39 -7.57
N ALA A 183 -0.27 7.17 -7.75
CA ALA A 183 -0.17 6.17 -6.73
C ALA A 183 1.28 5.85 -6.36
N LEU A 184 1.56 5.70 -5.06
CA LEU A 184 2.85 5.20 -4.56
C LEU A 184 2.67 3.84 -3.88
N PRO A 185 3.54 2.85 -4.15
CA PRO A 185 3.61 1.62 -3.36
C PRO A 185 4.35 1.91 -2.04
N ASP A 186 3.78 1.45 -0.93
CA ASP A 186 4.35 1.64 0.40
C ASP A 186 5.30 0.47 0.71
N HIS A 187 6.57 0.66 0.36
CA HIS A 187 7.65 -0.31 0.57
C HIS A 187 8.80 0.32 1.33
N TYR A 188 9.38 -0.44 2.27
CA TYR A 188 10.60 -0.04 2.98
C TYR A 188 11.86 -0.70 2.39
N LEU A 189 11.70 -1.69 1.50
CA LEU A 189 12.81 -2.37 0.85
C LEU A 189 12.51 -2.68 -0.63
N MET A 190 13.14 -1.93 -1.54
CA MET A 190 13.09 -2.22 -2.98
C MET A 190 14.23 -3.14 -3.44
N SER A 191 15.39 -3.10 -2.76
CA SER A 191 16.47 -4.07 -2.98
C SER A 191 17.39 -4.22 -1.77
N LEU A 192 18.02 -5.40 -1.65
CA LEU A 192 19.15 -5.65 -0.74
C LEU A 192 20.51 -5.37 -1.39
N ASP A 193 20.54 -5.22 -2.71
CA ASP A 193 21.72 -4.82 -3.48
C ASP A 193 21.83 -3.29 -3.40
N GLU A 194 22.95 -2.78 -2.88
CA GLU A 194 23.12 -1.35 -2.59
C GLU A 194 23.06 -0.49 -3.85
N GLU A 195 23.55 -0.99 -4.99
CA GLU A 195 23.51 -0.25 -6.26
C GLU A 195 22.09 -0.26 -6.84
N LYS A 196 21.36 -1.37 -6.73
CA LYS A 196 19.94 -1.41 -7.11
C LYS A 196 19.06 -0.55 -6.20
N ALA A 197 19.36 -0.52 -4.90
CA ALA A 197 18.64 0.32 -3.94
C ALA A 197 18.86 1.83 -4.20
N LYS A 198 19.99 2.22 -4.79
CA LYS A 198 20.23 3.60 -5.28
C LYS A 198 19.44 3.93 -6.55
N VAL A 199 19.16 2.94 -7.40
CA VAL A 199 18.37 3.12 -8.64
C VAL A 199 16.86 3.14 -8.37
N THR A 200 16.38 2.44 -7.34
CA THR A 200 14.98 2.49 -6.92
C THR A 200 14.90 2.59 -5.39
N PRO A 201 14.97 3.80 -4.82
CA PRO A 201 14.97 3.99 -3.37
C PRO A 201 13.59 3.72 -2.75
N ALA A 202 13.61 3.15 -1.54
CA ALA A 202 12.43 2.84 -0.74
C ALA A 202 12.05 4.01 0.19
N SER A 203 11.51 5.07 -0.39
CA SER A 203 11.04 6.27 0.32
C SER A 203 9.65 6.02 0.94
N ASP A 204 9.40 6.45 2.19
CA ASP A 204 8.10 6.27 2.86
C ASP A 204 6.96 6.93 2.06
N ALA A 205 6.04 6.10 1.55
CA ALA A 205 5.02 6.55 0.60
C ALA A 205 4.05 7.58 1.20
N LEU A 206 3.67 7.43 2.47
CA LEU A 206 2.75 8.36 3.13
C LEU A 206 3.40 9.73 3.36
N ILE A 207 4.71 9.77 3.63
CA ILE A 207 5.45 11.03 3.73
C ILE A 207 5.59 11.70 2.37
N GLN A 208 5.86 10.95 1.29
CA GLN A 208 5.90 11.51 -0.06
C GLN A 208 4.54 12.04 -0.52
N LEU A 209 3.44 11.31 -0.26
CA LEU A 209 2.08 11.75 -0.57
C LEU A 209 1.68 13.01 0.22
N ALA A 210 2.20 13.20 1.45
CA ALA A 210 2.06 14.46 2.19
C ALA A 210 2.82 15.62 1.52
N GLY A 211 3.97 15.38 0.89
CA GLY A 211 4.66 16.37 0.06
C GLY A 211 3.84 16.72 -1.19
N LEU A 212 3.45 15.70 -1.97
CA LEU A 212 2.66 15.86 -3.19
C LEU A 212 1.35 16.61 -2.93
N ALA A 213 0.70 16.39 -1.79
CA ALA A 213 -0.48 17.13 -1.33
C ALA A 213 -0.31 18.66 -1.28
N ARG A 214 0.92 19.18 -1.26
CA ARG A 214 1.23 20.62 -1.27
C ARG A 214 1.77 21.12 -2.61
N ASP A 215 2.38 20.25 -3.40
CA ASP A 215 3.06 20.60 -4.66
C ASP A 215 2.25 20.25 -5.93
N THR A 216 1.06 19.65 -5.75
CA THR A 216 0.00 19.34 -6.73
C THR A 216 -1.30 20.04 -6.34
N THR A 217 -2.23 20.25 -7.27
CA THR A 217 -3.51 20.96 -7.02
C THR A 217 -4.74 20.08 -7.10
N ASP A 218 -4.81 19.15 -8.06
CA ASP A 218 -6.07 18.54 -8.49
C ASP A 218 -6.06 17.00 -8.54
N ILE A 219 -4.91 16.35 -8.76
CA ILE A 219 -4.83 14.88 -8.89
C ILE A 219 -5.14 14.11 -7.60
N ASP A 220 -5.83 12.96 -7.70
CA ASP A 220 -6.02 12.05 -6.55
C ASP A 220 -4.69 11.41 -6.14
N LEU A 221 -4.43 11.40 -4.82
CA LEU A 221 -3.20 10.94 -4.19
C LEU A 221 -3.47 9.60 -3.49
N VAL A 222 -2.87 8.52 -4.00
CA VAL A 222 -3.20 7.16 -3.58
C VAL A 222 -1.97 6.46 -2.99
N VAL A 223 -2.14 5.78 -1.85
CA VAL A 223 -1.19 4.75 -1.41
C VAL A 223 -1.72 3.38 -1.85
N LEU A 224 -0.96 2.61 -2.62
CA LEU A 224 -1.48 1.41 -3.32
C LEU A 224 -0.54 0.20 -3.16
N VAL A 225 -0.57 -0.54 -2.04
CA VAL A 225 -1.29 -0.28 -0.78
C VAL A 225 -0.32 -0.33 0.39
N SER A 226 -0.69 0.29 1.52
CA SER A 226 0.03 0.16 2.78
C SER A 226 -0.23 -1.19 3.46
N PRO A 227 0.81 -1.98 3.79
CA PRO A 227 0.66 -3.15 4.65
C PRO A 227 0.18 -2.76 6.06
N ILE A 228 -0.90 -3.37 6.54
CA ILE A 228 -1.42 -3.12 7.90
C ILE A 228 -0.40 -3.45 9.02
N THR A 229 0.58 -4.29 8.71
CA THR A 229 1.70 -4.67 9.58
C THR A 229 2.74 -3.57 9.81
N PHE A 230 2.77 -2.52 8.97
CA PHE A 230 3.76 -1.43 9.08
C PHE A 230 3.41 -0.38 10.12
N ARG A 231 2.14 0.00 10.22
CA ARG A 231 1.70 1.14 11.04
C ARG A 231 0.42 0.78 11.78
N HIS A 232 0.42 1.07 13.09
CA HIS A 232 -0.73 0.85 13.96
C HIS A 232 -1.97 1.62 13.45
N PRO A 233 -3.18 1.04 13.43
CA PRO A 233 -4.35 1.62 12.76
C PRO A 233 -4.73 3.02 13.26
N ALA A 234 -4.59 3.31 14.56
CA ALA A 234 -4.81 4.67 15.10
C ALA A 234 -3.81 5.72 14.57
N VAL A 235 -2.60 5.30 14.17
CA VAL A 235 -1.62 6.17 13.51
C VAL A 235 -2.00 6.37 12.05
N LEU A 236 -2.38 5.29 11.34
CA LEU A 236 -2.86 5.38 9.95
C LEU A 236 -4.02 6.37 9.78
N VAL A 237 -5.02 6.34 10.67
CA VAL A 237 -6.13 7.32 10.66
C VAL A 237 -5.61 8.76 10.77
N LYS A 238 -4.68 9.04 11.70
CA LYS A 238 -4.13 10.40 11.86
C LYS A 238 -3.27 10.83 10.69
N THR A 239 -2.48 9.92 10.11
CA THR A 239 -1.71 10.20 8.89
C THR A 239 -2.63 10.50 7.71
N ALA A 240 -3.65 9.66 7.47
CA ALA A 240 -4.60 9.82 6.38
C ALA A 240 -5.37 11.15 6.45
N ILE A 241 -5.91 11.50 7.63
CA ILE A 241 -6.55 12.80 7.86
C ILE A 241 -5.57 13.95 7.64
N THR A 242 -4.30 13.80 8.01
CA THR A 242 -3.30 14.87 7.82
C THR A 242 -3.01 15.11 6.33
N ILE A 243 -2.83 14.04 5.55
CA ILE A 243 -2.60 14.14 4.10
C ILE A 243 -3.85 14.70 3.40
N ASP A 244 -5.03 14.19 3.71
CA ASP A 244 -6.31 14.68 3.21
C ASP A 244 -6.50 16.19 3.45
N ARG A 245 -6.19 16.67 4.65
CA ARG A 245 -6.26 18.11 4.97
C ARG A 245 -5.19 18.95 4.30
N MET A 246 -4.06 18.35 3.93
CA MET A 246 -3.01 19.03 3.17
C MET A 246 -3.37 19.12 1.69
N SER A 247 -4.02 18.10 1.13
CA SER A 247 -4.41 17.99 -0.28
C SER A 247 -5.76 18.63 -0.61
N GLY A 248 -6.62 18.81 0.39
CA GLY A 248 -7.96 19.39 0.25
C GLY A 248 -9.06 18.38 -0.08
N GLY A 249 -8.90 17.10 0.31
CA GLY A 249 -9.88 16.04 0.04
C GLY A 249 -9.46 15.00 -1.00
N ARG A 250 -8.25 15.09 -1.55
CA ARG A 250 -7.75 14.26 -2.66
C ARG A 250 -7.03 12.97 -2.24
N PHE A 251 -7.13 12.54 -0.97
CA PHE A 251 -6.34 11.40 -0.47
C PHE A 251 -7.15 10.11 -0.37
N THR A 252 -6.61 9.03 -0.95
CA THR A 252 -7.14 7.67 -0.87
C THR A 252 -6.20 6.78 -0.06
N LEU A 253 -6.70 6.25 1.06
CA LEU A 253 -5.99 5.35 1.95
C LEU A 253 -6.14 3.90 1.49
N GLY A 254 -5.19 3.41 0.67
CA GLY A 254 -5.11 2.00 0.33
C GLY A 254 -4.43 1.16 1.40
N ILE A 255 -5.09 0.08 1.85
CA ILE A 255 -4.58 -0.83 2.88
C ILE A 255 -4.66 -2.28 2.38
N GLY A 256 -3.66 -3.10 2.73
CA GLY A 256 -3.65 -4.54 2.45
C GLY A 256 -2.91 -5.36 3.52
N THR A 257 -2.84 -6.68 3.31
CA THR A 257 -2.25 -7.63 4.27
C THR A 257 -0.73 -7.70 4.27
N GLY A 258 -0.04 -7.01 3.34
CA GLY A 258 1.40 -7.14 3.12
C GLY A 258 1.82 -8.47 2.49
N TRP A 259 2.83 -8.44 1.63
CA TRP A 259 3.25 -9.61 0.82
C TRP A 259 4.74 -9.95 0.89
N MET A 260 5.62 -8.98 1.14
CA MET A 260 7.07 -9.20 1.18
C MET A 260 7.55 -9.50 2.60
N ASP A 261 7.79 -10.77 2.91
CA ASP A 261 8.36 -11.21 4.19
C ASP A 261 9.69 -10.49 4.49
N ARG A 262 10.55 -10.36 3.47
CA ARG A 262 11.92 -9.87 3.62
C ARG A 262 12.02 -8.41 4.09
N GLU A 263 11.10 -7.53 3.70
CA GLU A 263 11.13 -6.14 4.19
C GLU A 263 10.70 -6.05 5.66
N HIS A 264 9.82 -6.95 6.11
CA HIS A 264 9.45 -7.05 7.51
C HIS A 264 10.63 -7.55 8.36
N GLU A 265 11.32 -8.59 7.91
CA GLU A 265 12.52 -9.12 8.56
C GLU A 265 13.62 -8.06 8.70
N VAL A 266 13.90 -7.30 7.64
CA VAL A 266 14.98 -6.29 7.62
C VAL A 266 14.68 -5.10 8.53
N PHE A 267 13.42 -4.64 8.58
CA PHE A 267 13.02 -3.49 9.39
C PHE A 267 12.52 -3.87 10.80
N GLY A 268 12.46 -5.18 11.12
CA GLY A 268 12.01 -5.68 12.42
C GLY A 268 10.49 -5.60 12.65
N PHE A 269 9.69 -5.52 11.57
CA PHE A 269 8.23 -5.60 11.67
C PHE A 269 7.77 -7.04 11.90
N GLY A 270 6.65 -7.20 12.61
CA GLY A 270 6.00 -8.50 12.73
C GLY A 270 5.39 -8.92 11.38
N TYR A 271 5.72 -10.13 10.91
CA TYR A 271 5.09 -10.73 9.72
C TYR A 271 4.35 -12.02 10.10
N PRO A 272 3.17 -11.93 10.74
CA PRO A 272 2.43 -13.10 11.16
C PRO A 272 1.86 -13.88 9.95
N PRO A 273 1.40 -15.12 10.15
CA PRO A 273 0.80 -15.93 9.08
C PRO A 273 -0.36 -15.23 8.36
N MET A 274 -0.57 -15.56 7.09
CA MET A 274 -1.60 -14.91 6.26
C MET A 274 -3.01 -14.87 6.87
N PRO A 275 -3.53 -15.90 7.58
CA PRO A 275 -4.82 -15.80 8.26
C PRO A 275 -4.87 -14.64 9.27
N GLU A 276 -3.90 -14.57 10.18
CA GLU A 276 -3.76 -13.54 11.21
C GLU A 276 -3.57 -12.15 10.59
N ARG A 277 -2.87 -12.02 9.46
CA ARG A 277 -2.77 -10.73 8.73
C ARG A 277 -4.09 -10.27 8.14
N PHE A 278 -4.97 -11.19 7.75
CA PHE A 278 -6.33 -10.83 7.36
C PHE A 278 -7.20 -10.46 8.56
N ASP A 279 -7.00 -11.11 9.70
CA ASP A 279 -7.77 -10.84 10.92
C ASP A 279 -7.37 -9.46 11.48
N LEU A 280 -6.06 -9.15 11.52
CA LEU A 280 -5.51 -7.80 11.74
C LEU A 280 -6.07 -6.76 10.76
N LEU A 281 -6.16 -7.07 9.47
CA LEU A 281 -6.72 -6.16 8.47
C LEU A 281 -8.21 -5.89 8.70
N GLU A 282 -8.99 -6.91 9.03
CA GLU A 282 -10.43 -6.81 9.25
C GLU A 282 -10.75 -5.97 10.50
N GLU A 283 -10.03 -6.18 11.61
CA GLU A 283 -10.15 -5.33 12.80
C GLU A 283 -9.72 -3.88 12.52
N ALA A 284 -8.61 -3.70 11.79
CA ALA A 284 -8.11 -2.37 11.44
C ALA A 284 -9.07 -1.61 10.54
N LEU A 285 -9.68 -2.27 9.54
CA LEU A 285 -10.67 -1.66 8.66
C LEU A 285 -11.92 -1.24 9.45
N ALA A 286 -12.44 -2.11 10.31
CA ALA A 286 -13.58 -1.76 11.17
C ALA A 286 -13.31 -0.51 12.03
N TYR A 287 -12.12 -0.41 12.63
CA TYR A 287 -11.72 0.79 13.35
C TYR A 287 -11.51 2.01 12.43
N VAL A 288 -10.81 1.87 11.30
CA VAL A 288 -10.51 2.97 10.37
C VAL A 288 -11.80 3.57 9.81
N THR A 289 -12.75 2.74 9.36
CA THR A 289 -14.06 3.16 8.88
C THR A 289 -14.84 3.89 9.98
N ALA A 290 -14.92 3.32 11.20
CA ALA A 290 -15.60 3.96 12.32
C ALA A 290 -14.96 5.32 12.69
N ALA A 291 -13.63 5.39 12.74
CA ALA A 291 -12.88 6.58 13.09
C ALA A 291 -13.03 7.73 12.07
N LEU A 292 -13.10 7.39 10.77
CA LEU A 292 -13.28 8.37 9.69
C LEU A 292 -14.74 8.82 9.52
N SER A 293 -15.72 8.00 9.94
CA SER A 293 -17.15 8.33 9.90
C SER A 293 -17.52 9.62 10.67
N ASP A 294 -18.73 10.15 10.43
CA ASP A 294 -19.23 11.36 11.11
C ASP A 294 -19.48 11.21 12.62
N GLU A 295 -19.63 9.98 13.10
CA GLU A 295 -19.78 9.67 14.54
C GLU A 295 -18.65 8.72 15.00
N PRO A 296 -17.41 9.22 15.21
CA PRO A 296 -16.28 8.36 15.54
C PRO A 296 -16.45 7.55 16.83
N SER A 297 -16.29 6.24 16.72
CA SER A 297 -16.28 5.32 17.86
C SER A 297 -14.90 4.70 18.10
N GLY A 298 -14.74 4.10 19.27
CA GLY A 298 -13.65 3.17 19.53
C GLY A 298 -13.88 1.82 18.86
N TYR A 299 -12.95 0.90 19.07
CA TYR A 299 -13.00 -0.48 18.60
C TYR A 299 -12.43 -1.44 19.66
N SER A 300 -12.96 -2.64 19.76
CA SER A 300 -12.48 -3.66 20.70
C SER A 300 -12.61 -5.06 20.08
N GLY A 301 -11.52 -5.54 19.49
CA GLY A 301 -11.36 -6.89 18.95
C GLY A 301 -10.33 -7.72 19.74
N GLU A 302 -9.85 -8.80 19.12
CA GLU A 302 -8.82 -9.70 19.64
C GLU A 302 -7.42 -9.07 19.50
N HIS A 303 -7.16 -8.35 18.41
CA HIS A 303 -5.85 -7.75 18.12
C HIS A 303 -5.76 -6.28 18.57
N PHE A 304 -6.83 -5.50 18.45
CA PHE A 304 -6.84 -4.07 18.76
C PHE A 304 -7.94 -3.71 19.77
N THR A 305 -7.55 -3.03 20.85
CA THR A 305 -8.46 -2.32 21.77
C THR A 305 -8.13 -0.84 21.74
N LEU A 306 -9.04 -0.04 21.20
CA LEU A 306 -8.87 1.37 20.86
C LEU A 306 -10.05 2.15 21.43
N GLU A 307 -9.79 3.03 22.38
CA GLU A 307 -10.86 3.84 23.00
C GLU A 307 -11.47 4.82 22.00
N ALA A 308 -12.73 5.21 22.21
CA ALA A 308 -13.34 6.31 21.47
C ALA A 308 -12.65 7.62 21.87
N PHE A 309 -12.14 8.38 20.90
CA PHE A 309 -11.54 9.69 21.15
C PHE A 309 -12.04 10.74 20.15
N PRO A 310 -12.10 12.04 20.53
CA PRO A 310 -12.42 13.11 19.60
C PRO A 310 -11.40 13.18 18.46
N ILE A 311 -11.83 12.84 17.23
CA ILE A 311 -10.95 12.90 16.06
C ILE A 311 -10.86 14.36 15.60
N SER A 312 -9.85 15.05 16.15
CA SER A 312 -9.43 16.37 15.72
C SER A 312 -8.01 16.34 15.10
N PRO A 313 -7.76 17.06 13.99
CA PRO A 313 -8.78 17.65 13.14
C PRO A 313 -9.66 16.55 12.50
N ARG A 314 -10.82 16.94 11.97
CA ARG A 314 -11.62 16.09 11.07
C ARG A 314 -11.02 16.15 9.65
N PRO A 315 -11.20 15.13 8.80
CA PRO A 315 -10.86 15.25 7.38
C PRO A 315 -11.69 16.36 6.70
N THR A 316 -11.26 16.76 5.51
CA THR A 316 -11.88 17.80 4.68
C THR A 316 -13.21 17.32 4.10
N GLY A 317 -13.27 16.03 3.76
CA GLY A 317 -14.47 15.29 3.37
C GLY A 317 -14.35 13.83 3.82
N THR A 318 -14.87 12.90 3.03
CA THR A 318 -14.66 11.46 3.26
C THR A 318 -13.29 11.05 2.69
N VAL A 319 -12.40 10.54 3.55
CA VAL A 319 -11.16 9.89 3.10
C VAL A 319 -11.52 8.54 2.49
N LYS A 320 -11.31 8.38 1.19
CA LYS A 320 -11.60 7.13 0.46
C LYS A 320 -10.73 6.00 1.00
N ILE A 321 -11.31 4.81 1.19
CA ILE A 321 -10.58 3.58 1.54
C ILE A 321 -10.41 2.74 0.28
N LEU A 322 -9.18 2.31 -0.01
CA LEU A 322 -8.89 1.37 -1.08
C LEU A 322 -8.44 0.03 -0.47
N ILE A 323 -8.91 -1.08 -1.03
CA ILE A 323 -8.38 -2.41 -0.68
C ILE A 323 -7.81 -3.06 -1.93
N GLY A 324 -6.53 -3.42 -1.87
CA GLY A 324 -5.79 -4.03 -2.97
C GLY A 324 -5.44 -5.49 -2.70
N GLY A 325 -5.59 -6.37 -3.70
CA GLY A 325 -4.98 -7.71 -3.62
C GLY A 325 -5.59 -8.80 -4.49
N GLY A 326 -4.85 -9.91 -4.59
CA GLY A 326 -5.19 -11.06 -5.44
C GLY A 326 -5.90 -12.24 -4.76
N GLY A 327 -6.41 -12.08 -3.54
CA GLY A 327 -7.11 -13.13 -2.80
C GLY A 327 -8.49 -13.42 -3.39
N SER A 328 -8.91 -14.69 -3.43
CA SER A 328 -10.16 -15.11 -4.09
C SER A 328 -11.43 -14.94 -3.25
N SER A 329 -11.31 -14.80 -1.92
CA SER A 329 -12.44 -14.76 -0.98
C SER A 329 -12.31 -13.68 0.10
N LYS A 330 -11.31 -13.75 1.01
CA LYS A 330 -11.17 -12.73 2.07
C LYS A 330 -10.98 -11.31 1.50
N THR A 331 -10.17 -11.13 0.45
CA THR A 331 -9.93 -9.81 -0.19
C THR A 331 -11.20 -9.18 -0.77
N PRO A 332 -11.93 -9.80 -1.72
CA PRO A 332 -13.15 -9.19 -2.27
C PRO A 332 -14.23 -8.99 -1.21
N ARG A 333 -14.35 -9.88 -0.20
CA ARG A 333 -15.25 -9.65 0.94
C ARG A 333 -14.92 -8.34 1.65
N LEU A 334 -13.68 -8.15 2.07
CA LEU A 334 -13.26 -6.94 2.78
C LEU A 334 -13.40 -5.69 1.91
N ALA A 335 -13.09 -5.79 0.61
CA ALA A 335 -13.28 -4.69 -0.33
C ALA A 335 -14.75 -4.26 -0.42
N GLY A 336 -15.68 -5.19 -0.65
CA GLY A 336 -17.11 -4.90 -0.67
C GLY A 336 -17.63 -4.34 0.66
N THR A 337 -17.15 -4.86 1.80
CA THR A 337 -17.59 -4.39 3.11
C THR A 337 -17.08 -3.00 3.47
N TYR A 338 -15.82 -2.66 3.15
CA TYR A 338 -15.14 -1.48 3.72
C TYR A 338 -14.55 -0.47 2.72
N ALA A 339 -14.29 -0.85 1.47
CA ALA A 339 -13.58 0.00 0.52
C ALA A 339 -14.52 0.79 -0.39
N ASP A 340 -14.11 1.99 -0.76
CA ASP A 340 -14.68 2.77 -1.86
C ASP A 340 -14.06 2.34 -3.21
N GLU A 341 -12.83 1.80 -3.18
CA GLU A 341 -12.13 1.25 -4.34
C GLU A 341 -11.59 -0.18 -4.09
N PHE A 342 -11.94 -1.12 -4.97
CA PHE A 342 -11.32 -2.46 -5.00
C PHE A 342 -10.28 -2.54 -6.13
N ASN A 343 -9.00 -2.53 -5.77
CA ASN A 343 -7.92 -2.78 -6.72
C ASN A 343 -7.63 -4.27 -6.85
N VAL A 344 -7.92 -4.84 -8.02
CA VAL A 344 -7.88 -6.28 -8.30
C VAL A 344 -7.03 -6.59 -9.52
N PHE A 345 -6.20 -7.63 -9.43
CA PHE A 345 -5.39 -8.09 -10.56
C PHE A 345 -6.24 -8.64 -11.71
N ALA A 346 -5.94 -8.20 -12.93
CA ALA A 346 -6.67 -8.44 -14.18
C ALA A 346 -6.45 -9.85 -14.78
N ARG A 347 -6.49 -10.88 -13.94
CA ARG A 347 -6.16 -12.29 -14.25
C ARG A 347 -7.33 -13.23 -13.98
N ASP A 348 -7.21 -14.50 -14.37
CA ASP A 348 -8.19 -15.59 -14.18
C ASP A 348 -9.04 -15.50 -12.90
N GLY A 349 -10.34 -15.70 -13.04
CA GLY A 349 -11.32 -15.56 -11.96
C GLY A 349 -11.55 -14.11 -11.51
N LEU A 350 -11.27 -13.12 -12.38
CA LEU A 350 -11.62 -11.71 -12.14
C LEU A 350 -13.14 -11.51 -11.95
N PRO A 351 -14.03 -12.04 -12.82
CA PRO A 351 -15.48 -11.90 -12.65
C PRO A 351 -15.95 -12.39 -11.26
N ASP A 352 -15.54 -13.58 -10.84
CA ASP A 352 -15.87 -14.10 -9.51
C ASP A 352 -15.39 -13.22 -8.34
N ARG A 353 -14.28 -12.49 -8.50
CA ARG A 353 -13.78 -11.58 -7.46
C ARG A 353 -14.61 -10.31 -7.41
N ILE A 354 -15.01 -9.78 -8.57
CA ILE A 354 -15.90 -8.63 -8.69
C ILE A 354 -17.28 -8.97 -8.12
N GLU A 355 -17.86 -10.12 -8.50
CA GLU A 355 -19.14 -10.60 -7.99
C GLU A 355 -19.11 -10.72 -6.46
N ARG A 356 -18.13 -11.42 -5.88
CA ARG A 356 -18.00 -11.56 -4.41
C ARG A 356 -17.81 -10.23 -3.68
N ALA A 357 -17.22 -9.22 -4.33
CA ALA A 357 -17.10 -7.88 -3.73
C ALA A 357 -18.45 -7.14 -3.77
N ARG A 358 -19.17 -7.21 -4.89
CA ARG A 358 -20.53 -6.66 -5.03
C ARG A 358 -21.53 -7.34 -4.08
N GLU A 359 -21.48 -8.66 -3.95
CA GLU A 359 -22.24 -9.43 -2.94
C GLU A 359 -21.92 -8.99 -1.51
N ALA A 360 -20.63 -8.80 -1.19
CA ALA A 360 -20.21 -8.37 0.14
C ALA A 360 -20.69 -6.95 0.47
N ALA A 361 -20.66 -6.02 -0.49
CA ALA A 361 -21.24 -4.68 -0.35
C ALA A 361 -22.75 -4.75 -0.06
N ALA A 362 -23.50 -5.49 -0.89
CA ALA A 362 -24.94 -5.71 -0.67
C ALA A 362 -25.24 -6.33 0.70
N SER A 363 -24.42 -7.29 1.15
CA SER A 363 -24.62 -8.01 2.43
C SER A 363 -24.56 -7.10 3.67
N VAL A 364 -23.87 -5.95 3.57
CA VAL A 364 -23.79 -4.93 4.64
C VAL A 364 -24.65 -3.70 4.36
N GLY A 365 -25.50 -3.75 3.32
CA GLY A 365 -26.43 -2.67 2.97
C GLY A 365 -25.81 -1.49 2.21
N ARG A 366 -24.59 -1.63 1.69
CA ARG A 366 -24.01 -0.67 0.73
C ARG A 366 -24.57 -0.94 -0.66
N ASN A 367 -24.67 0.09 -1.51
CA ASN A 367 -24.96 -0.11 -2.91
C ASN A 367 -23.73 -0.75 -3.60
N PRO A 368 -23.87 -1.90 -4.30
CA PRO A 368 -22.74 -2.54 -4.97
C PRO A 368 -22.11 -1.70 -6.09
N ASP A 369 -22.86 -0.76 -6.67
CA ASP A 369 -22.37 0.13 -7.72
C ASP A 369 -21.58 1.33 -7.18
N ASP A 370 -21.61 1.60 -5.87
CA ASP A 370 -20.75 2.62 -5.23
C ASP A 370 -19.29 2.14 -5.07
N LEU A 371 -19.02 0.84 -5.28
CA LEU A 371 -17.68 0.26 -5.21
C LEU A 371 -16.97 0.41 -6.56
N MET A 372 -16.06 1.38 -6.66
CA MET A 372 -15.22 1.54 -7.85
C MET A 372 -14.27 0.33 -7.98
N LEU A 373 -14.10 -0.19 -9.19
CA LEU A 373 -13.23 -1.33 -9.47
C LEU A 373 -12.04 -0.87 -10.30
N SER A 374 -10.83 -1.16 -9.83
CA SER A 374 -9.60 -0.80 -10.53
C SER A 374 -8.68 -2.00 -10.73
N SER A 375 -7.78 -1.90 -11.71
CA SER A 375 -6.71 -2.87 -11.93
C SER A 375 -5.34 -2.21 -11.95
N ILE A 376 -4.29 -3.01 -11.83
CA ILE A 376 -2.90 -2.56 -11.83
C ILE A 376 -2.00 -3.59 -12.50
N GLY A 377 -1.00 -3.09 -13.24
CA GLY A 377 0.11 -3.88 -13.76
C GLY A 377 1.02 -3.04 -14.65
N PRO A 378 2.24 -3.50 -14.96
CA PRO A 378 3.03 -2.86 -16.00
C PRO A 378 2.38 -3.05 -17.37
N VAL A 379 2.41 -2.01 -18.19
CA VAL A 379 1.85 -2.04 -19.55
C VAL A 379 2.99 -2.03 -20.55
N VAL A 380 3.04 -3.01 -21.45
CA VAL A 380 4.07 -3.12 -22.49
C VAL A 380 3.43 -3.06 -23.87
N GLY A 381 3.30 -1.83 -24.38
CA GLY A 381 2.75 -1.51 -25.70
C GLY A 381 3.79 -1.38 -26.80
N GLY A 382 3.36 -1.39 -28.05
CA GLY A 382 4.19 -1.14 -29.23
C GLY A 382 3.36 -0.83 -30.47
N ALA A 383 3.92 -0.09 -31.44
CA ALA A 383 3.25 0.10 -32.74
C ALA A 383 3.23 -1.20 -33.55
N THR A 384 4.26 -2.03 -33.40
CA THR A 384 4.40 -3.35 -34.00
C THR A 384 4.82 -4.39 -32.97
N GLU A 385 4.60 -5.68 -33.27
CA GLU A 385 5.11 -6.81 -32.47
C GLU A 385 6.63 -6.72 -32.22
N SER A 386 7.39 -6.16 -33.16
CA SER A 386 8.84 -5.97 -33.00
C SER A 386 9.18 -4.92 -31.93
N ASP A 387 8.34 -3.90 -31.76
CA ASP A 387 8.50 -2.87 -30.72
C ASP A 387 8.14 -3.44 -29.35
N VAL A 388 7.11 -4.28 -29.28
CA VAL A 388 6.71 -5.03 -28.07
C VAL A 388 7.84 -5.97 -27.64
N GLU A 389 8.39 -6.79 -28.55
CA GLU A 389 9.52 -7.67 -28.27
C GLU A 389 10.76 -6.91 -27.80
N HIS A 390 11.03 -5.73 -28.38
CA HIS A 390 12.14 -4.86 -27.98
C HIS A 390 11.92 -4.31 -26.56
N ARG A 391 10.75 -3.75 -26.27
CA ARG A 391 10.40 -3.18 -24.96
C ARG A 391 10.36 -4.23 -23.85
N LEU A 392 9.86 -5.44 -24.13
CA LEU A 392 9.97 -6.58 -23.22
C LEU A 392 11.44 -6.91 -22.89
N GLY A 393 12.35 -6.81 -23.86
CA GLY A 393 13.79 -6.95 -23.64
C GLY A 393 14.35 -5.86 -22.70
N VAL A 394 14.05 -4.59 -22.99
CA VAL A 394 14.52 -3.43 -22.19
C VAL A 394 14.00 -3.48 -20.75
N PHE A 395 12.72 -3.78 -20.54
CA PHE A 395 12.15 -3.86 -19.19
C PHE A 395 12.59 -5.11 -18.42
N ALA A 396 12.84 -6.22 -19.10
CA ALA A 396 13.49 -7.38 -18.48
C ALA A 396 14.91 -7.04 -18.00
N GLU A 397 15.71 -6.33 -18.81
CA GLU A 397 17.05 -5.87 -18.42
C GLU A 397 16.98 -4.89 -17.23
N LYS A 398 16.13 -3.85 -17.29
CA LYS A 398 15.90 -2.90 -16.18
C LYS A 398 15.52 -3.61 -14.88
N SER A 399 14.69 -4.66 -14.94
CA SER A 399 14.28 -5.46 -13.76
C SER A 399 15.31 -6.53 -13.33
N GLY A 400 16.40 -6.72 -14.09
CA GLY A 400 17.40 -7.76 -13.84
C GLY A 400 16.89 -9.18 -14.06
N ALA A 401 15.88 -9.36 -14.93
CA ALA A 401 15.29 -10.63 -15.30
C ALA A 401 15.66 -11.03 -16.74
N THR A 402 15.42 -12.30 -17.11
CA THR A 402 15.37 -12.69 -18.52
C THR A 402 14.03 -12.26 -19.12
N ARG A 403 13.99 -12.01 -20.44
CA ARG A 403 12.76 -11.63 -21.16
C ARG A 403 11.60 -12.58 -20.86
N ASP A 404 11.85 -13.88 -20.94
CA ASP A 404 10.82 -14.91 -20.74
C ASP A 404 10.29 -14.88 -19.29
N ARG A 405 11.17 -14.76 -18.29
CA ARG A 405 10.77 -14.65 -16.87
C ARG A 405 9.99 -13.35 -16.59
N TYR A 406 10.33 -12.27 -17.28
CA TYR A 406 9.60 -11.00 -17.18
C TYR A 406 8.20 -11.12 -17.79
N ALA A 407 8.08 -11.70 -18.99
CA ALA A 407 6.81 -11.97 -19.67
C ALA A 407 5.90 -12.93 -18.86
N GLU A 408 6.44 -14.03 -18.32
CA GLU A 408 5.73 -14.89 -17.36
C GLU A 408 5.26 -14.12 -16.11
N GLY A 409 6.03 -13.11 -15.70
CA GLY A 409 5.69 -12.17 -14.63
C GLY A 409 4.40 -11.41 -14.92
N LEU A 410 4.39 -10.73 -16.06
CA LEU A 410 3.28 -9.94 -16.58
C LEU A 410 2.01 -10.81 -16.74
N GLN A 411 2.14 -11.96 -17.41
CA GLN A 411 1.02 -12.87 -17.63
C GLN A 411 0.36 -13.34 -16.32
N ARG A 412 1.16 -13.65 -15.29
CA ARG A 412 0.67 -14.12 -13.97
C ARG A 412 -0.06 -13.02 -13.17
N GLN A 413 0.23 -11.76 -13.47
CA GLN A 413 -0.46 -10.59 -12.91
C GLN A 413 -1.71 -10.22 -13.72
N GLY A 414 -1.82 -10.64 -14.98
CA GLY A 414 -2.85 -10.19 -15.91
C GLY A 414 -2.51 -8.85 -16.58
N SER A 415 -1.24 -8.49 -16.58
CA SER A 415 -0.72 -7.21 -17.08
C SER A 415 -0.85 -7.10 -18.61
N PRO A 416 -1.37 -5.98 -19.15
CA PRO A 416 -1.52 -5.77 -20.59
C PRO A 416 -0.16 -5.73 -21.33
N VAL A 417 -0.04 -6.57 -22.36
CA VAL A 417 1.12 -6.67 -23.26
C VAL A 417 0.62 -6.90 -24.67
N GLY A 418 1.10 -6.11 -25.64
CA GLY A 418 0.70 -6.25 -27.03
C GLY A 418 0.93 -5.00 -27.87
N THR A 419 0.49 -5.00 -29.12
CA THR A 419 0.43 -3.78 -29.93
C THR A 419 -0.56 -2.79 -29.34
N TYR A 420 -0.49 -1.51 -29.73
CA TYR A 420 -1.45 -0.50 -29.26
C TYR A 420 -2.92 -0.87 -29.57
N ASP A 421 -3.16 -1.56 -30.68
CA ASP A 421 -4.49 -2.07 -31.03
C ASP A 421 -4.94 -3.17 -30.04
N GLN A 422 -4.08 -4.15 -29.76
CA GLN A 422 -4.32 -5.21 -28.77
C GLN A 422 -4.48 -4.65 -27.34
N LEU A 423 -3.76 -3.57 -26.99
CA LEU A 423 -3.93 -2.91 -25.70
C LEU A 423 -5.29 -2.22 -25.58
N ARG A 424 -5.75 -1.50 -26.62
CA ARG A 424 -7.08 -0.88 -26.62
C ARG A 424 -8.19 -1.93 -26.54
N GLU A 425 -8.08 -3.03 -27.29
CA GLU A 425 -8.98 -4.19 -27.15
C GLU A 425 -8.96 -4.73 -25.70
N ARG A 426 -7.77 -4.86 -25.10
CA ARG A 426 -7.62 -5.36 -23.72
C ARG A 426 -8.19 -4.41 -22.67
N PHE A 427 -8.12 -3.10 -22.84
CA PHE A 427 -8.76 -2.16 -21.92
C PHE A 427 -10.29 -2.17 -22.06
N ALA A 428 -10.81 -2.26 -23.29
CA ALA A 428 -12.25 -2.45 -23.53
C ALA A 428 -12.81 -3.76 -22.93
N GLU A 429 -12.03 -4.84 -22.93
CA GLU A 429 -12.38 -6.07 -22.17
C GLU A 429 -12.48 -5.84 -20.66
N LEU A 430 -11.67 -4.94 -20.09
CA LEU A 430 -11.67 -4.63 -18.66
C LEU A 430 -12.81 -3.68 -18.29
N GLU A 431 -13.06 -2.66 -19.11
CA GLU A 431 -14.25 -1.78 -19.04
C GLU A 431 -15.54 -2.62 -19.06
N GLY A 432 -15.64 -3.59 -19.98
CA GLY A 432 -16.77 -4.53 -20.08
C GLY A 432 -16.94 -5.47 -18.87
N LEU A 433 -15.94 -5.57 -17.99
CA LEU A 433 -16.03 -6.24 -16.68
C LEU A 433 -16.30 -5.27 -15.52
N GLY A 434 -16.45 -3.97 -15.80
CA GLY A 434 -16.69 -2.90 -14.85
C GLY A 434 -15.42 -2.33 -14.20
N ILE A 435 -14.22 -2.61 -14.73
CA ILE A 435 -13.00 -1.92 -14.31
C ILE A 435 -13.00 -0.53 -14.94
N THR A 436 -13.14 0.51 -14.13
CA THR A 436 -13.18 1.91 -14.60
C THR A 436 -11.85 2.64 -14.45
N ARG A 437 -10.85 2.05 -13.77
CA ARG A 437 -9.51 2.63 -13.61
C ARG A 437 -8.38 1.61 -13.76
N PHE A 438 -7.32 1.98 -14.49
CA PHE A 438 -6.10 1.18 -14.59
C PHE A 438 -4.85 1.97 -14.14
N TYR A 439 -4.17 1.45 -13.12
CA TYR A 439 -2.87 1.97 -12.69
C TYR A 439 -1.74 1.34 -13.53
N ILE A 440 -1.09 2.15 -14.35
CA ILE A 440 0.11 1.77 -15.09
C ILE A 440 1.27 1.70 -14.09
N GLN A 441 1.76 0.50 -13.81
CA GLN A 441 2.82 0.25 -12.82
C GLN A 441 4.21 0.17 -13.45
N GLY A 442 5.23 0.68 -12.75
CA GLY A 442 6.63 0.49 -13.13
C GLY A 442 7.46 1.75 -13.22
N GLY A 443 6.88 2.90 -12.87
CA GLY A 443 7.54 4.20 -12.93
C GLY A 443 7.11 5.02 -14.15
N TYR A 444 7.28 6.34 -14.04
CA TYR A 444 7.17 7.28 -15.14
C TYR A 444 8.47 7.27 -15.95
N ASP A 445 8.37 7.07 -17.27
CA ASP A 445 9.49 7.17 -18.21
C ASP A 445 9.11 8.28 -19.21
N ALA A 446 9.80 9.42 -19.15
CA ALA A 446 9.46 10.63 -19.92
C ALA A 446 9.55 10.44 -21.45
N GLY A 447 10.11 9.33 -21.95
CA GLY A 447 10.01 8.93 -23.35
C GLY A 447 8.84 8.00 -23.62
N TYR A 448 8.72 6.92 -22.85
CA TYR A 448 7.75 5.85 -23.12
C TYR A 448 6.33 6.12 -22.59
N THR A 449 6.18 6.70 -21.40
CA THR A 449 4.86 6.91 -20.79
C THR A 449 3.96 7.87 -21.60
N PRO A 450 4.45 9.00 -22.13
CA PRO A 450 3.64 9.84 -23.02
C PRO A 450 3.23 9.12 -24.30
N GLU A 451 4.17 8.44 -24.96
CA GLU A 451 3.92 7.69 -26.21
C GLU A 451 2.86 6.59 -26.02
N LEU A 452 2.89 5.90 -24.87
CA LEU A 452 1.90 4.89 -24.52
C LEU A 452 0.50 5.51 -24.34
N LEU A 453 0.39 6.60 -23.59
CA LEU A 453 -0.89 7.26 -23.31
C LEU A 453 -1.51 7.86 -24.58
N ASP A 454 -0.70 8.56 -25.39
CA ASP A 454 -1.10 9.10 -26.70
C ASP A 454 -1.69 7.98 -27.60
N ALA A 455 -1.11 6.76 -27.55
CA ALA A 455 -1.55 5.62 -28.34
C ALA A 455 -2.79 4.88 -27.76
N LEU A 456 -3.10 5.09 -26.48
CA LEU A 456 -4.32 4.62 -25.83
C LEU A 456 -5.48 5.63 -25.97
N GLY A 457 -5.20 6.86 -26.39
CA GLY A 457 -6.19 7.92 -26.56
C GLY A 457 -6.39 8.79 -25.31
N SER A 458 -5.44 8.77 -24.38
CA SER A 458 -5.49 9.44 -23.07
C SER A 458 -4.52 10.61 -22.99
#